data_AF-A0A9Q3IN60-F1
#
_entry.id   AF-A0A9Q3IN60-F1
#
_cell.length_a   1.000
_cell.length_b   1.000
_cell.length_c   1.000
_cell.angle_alpha   90.00
_cell.angle_beta   90.00
_cell.angle_gamma   90.00
#
_symmetry.space_group_name_H-M   'P 1'
#
loop_
_entity.id
_entity.type
_entity.pdbx_description
1 polymer ?
#
loop_
_entity_poly.entity_id
_entity_poly.type
_entity_poly.pdbx_seq_one_letter_code
_entity_poly.pdbx_strand_id
1 'polypeptide(L)'
;MGNDFNPELSEKFKLNGSNYIDWKQHMRSLFLIRGYYDMVTNAESLETAAEQLKVDPDRRRIAYAIISLNCDVKVASQFDQKCNLNPSLLWELLEKHYLPKTLQNQASYLAKIFSTFLSESNLLQSIEKVQELARNLCNLINDQTIKPSTLLNSVVAMWIMINLPGEFKLIGKIWLKCRTVKSSPTLDKAIEEIKGAIQRNEENHEKQALLTRKTEKHEDENTQHPTYPT
;
A
#
# COMPACT_ATOMS: atom_id res chain seq x y z
N MET A 1 -16.77 20.58 43.12
CA MET A 1 -15.98 21.51 42.28
C MET A 1 -16.13 21.04 40.85
N GLY A 2 -16.88 21.78 40.03
CA GLY A 2 -17.03 21.45 38.61
C GLY A 2 -15.72 21.74 37.90
N ASN A 3 -15.06 20.70 37.41
CA ASN A 3 -13.95 20.90 36.48
C ASN A 3 -14.56 21.37 35.17
N ASP A 4 -14.33 22.64 34.82
CA ASP A 4 -14.50 23.21 33.47
C ASP A 4 -13.49 22.56 32.50
N PHE A 5 -13.56 21.24 32.35
CA PHE A 5 -12.83 20.55 31.30
C PHE A 5 -13.60 20.81 30.01
N ASN A 6 -13.15 21.78 29.22
CA ASN A 6 -13.61 21.94 27.85
C ASN A 6 -13.05 20.76 27.02
N PRO A 7 -13.90 19.81 26.58
CA PRO A 7 -13.42 18.69 25.78
C PRO A 7 -13.20 19.07 24.31
N GLU A 8 -13.53 20.29 23.91
CA GLU A 8 -13.38 20.79 22.55
C GLU A 8 -11.97 21.37 22.34
N LEU A 9 -11.27 20.82 21.36
CA LEU A 9 -10.02 21.35 20.86
C LEU A 9 -10.29 22.65 20.09
N SER A 10 -9.38 23.61 20.21
CA SER A 10 -9.41 24.80 19.35
C SER A 10 -9.42 24.39 17.88
N GLU A 11 -10.10 25.16 17.02
CA GLU A 11 -10.36 24.80 15.62
C GLU A 11 -9.14 24.29 14.84
N LYS A 12 -7.95 24.87 15.08
CA LYS A 12 -6.68 24.45 14.45
C LYS A 12 -6.24 23.01 14.75
N PHE A 13 -6.76 22.41 15.82
CA PHE A 13 -6.42 21.06 16.28
C PHE A 13 -7.53 20.04 16.01
N LYS A 14 -8.70 20.46 15.49
CA LYS A 14 -9.74 19.53 15.05
C LYS A 14 -9.25 18.71 13.86
N LEU A 15 -9.76 17.48 13.73
CA LEU A 15 -9.37 16.59 12.64
C LEU A 15 -9.82 17.18 11.30
N ASN A 16 -8.86 17.61 10.48
CA ASN A 16 -9.09 18.22 9.16
C ASN A 16 -8.54 17.36 8.00
N GLY A 17 -8.14 16.13 8.32
CA GLY A 17 -7.68 15.12 7.37
C GLY A 17 -6.17 15.08 7.12
N SER A 18 -5.41 16.12 7.46
CA SER A 18 -3.94 16.12 7.35
C SER A 18 -3.22 15.97 8.69
N ASN A 19 -3.91 16.26 9.80
CA ASN A 19 -3.35 16.26 11.16
C ASN A 19 -3.70 15.01 11.99
N TYR A 20 -4.02 13.88 11.36
CA TYR A 20 -4.58 12.71 12.06
C TYR A 20 -3.70 12.18 13.21
N ILE A 21 -2.37 12.14 13.05
CA ILE A 21 -1.46 11.64 14.10
C ILE A 21 -1.51 12.54 15.34
N ASP A 22 -1.39 13.84 15.15
CA ASP A 22 -1.43 14.81 16.24
C ASP A 22 -2.80 14.80 16.91
N TRP A 23 -3.87 14.80 16.10
CA TRP A 23 -5.24 14.69 16.59
C TRP A 23 -5.45 13.42 17.42
N LYS A 24 -5.04 12.25 16.91
CA LYS A 24 -5.16 10.96 17.62
C LYS A 24 -4.45 10.99 18.97
N GLN A 25 -3.27 11.60 19.04
CA GLN A 25 -2.52 11.73 20.27
C GLN A 25 -3.24 12.62 21.30
N HIS A 26 -3.83 13.74 20.87
CA HIS A 26 -4.63 14.59 21.76
C HIS A 26 -5.88 13.87 22.27
N MET A 27 -6.61 13.20 21.37
CA MET A 27 -7.80 12.44 21.73
C MET A 27 -7.49 11.30 22.68
N ARG A 28 -6.38 10.58 22.49
CA ARG A 28 -5.91 9.56 23.43
C ARG A 28 -5.74 10.13 24.83
N SER A 29 -5.03 11.25 24.97
CA SER A 29 -4.84 11.91 26.27
C SER A 29 -6.17 12.29 26.91
N LEU A 30 -7.09 12.85 26.13
CA LEU A 30 -8.42 13.23 26.60
C LEU A 30 -9.24 12.02 27.08
N PHE A 31 -9.22 10.91 26.34
CA PHE A 31 -9.92 9.68 26.74
C PHE A 31 -9.28 8.98 27.92
N LEU A 32 -7.95 9.03 28.07
CA LEU A 32 -7.27 8.50 29.26
C LEU A 32 -7.67 9.27 30.52
N ILE A 33 -7.74 10.60 30.45
CA ILE A 33 -8.19 11.45 31.57
C ILE A 33 -9.64 11.11 31.97
N ARG A 34 -10.50 10.80 31.00
CA ARG A 34 -11.92 10.46 31.24
C ARG A 34 -12.19 8.99 31.53
N GLY A 35 -11.19 8.11 31.43
CA GLY A 35 -11.39 6.66 31.55
C GLY A 35 -12.16 6.01 30.41
N TYR A 36 -12.20 6.64 29.22
CA TYR A 36 -12.97 6.16 28.06
C TYR A 36 -12.10 5.44 27.01
N TYR A 37 -10.78 5.43 27.16
CA TYR A 37 -9.87 4.99 26.10
C TYR A 37 -10.08 3.52 25.69
N ASP A 38 -10.17 2.61 26.65
CA ASP A 38 -10.36 1.19 26.38
C ASP A 38 -11.73 0.90 25.75
N MET A 39 -12.75 1.68 26.10
CA MET A 39 -14.06 1.61 25.47
C MET A 39 -14.00 1.99 24.00
N VAL A 40 -13.40 3.16 23.71
CA VAL A 40 -13.30 3.72 22.35
C VAL A 40 -12.44 2.83 21.46
N THR A 41 -11.47 2.11 22.03
CA THR A 41 -10.60 1.18 21.29
C THR A 41 -11.10 -0.27 21.28
N ASN A 42 -12.27 -0.57 21.85
CA ASN A 42 -12.80 -1.94 22.04
C ASN A 42 -11.84 -2.87 22.82
N ALA A 43 -10.98 -2.31 23.67
CA ALA A 43 -10.07 -3.04 24.55
C ALA A 43 -10.67 -3.32 25.95
N GLU A 44 -11.84 -2.76 26.26
CA GLU A 44 -12.50 -2.91 27.55
C GLU A 44 -13.08 -4.32 27.76
N SER A 45 -12.86 -4.90 28.94
CA SER A 45 -13.48 -6.17 29.34
C SER A 45 -14.97 -6.02 29.65
N LEU A 46 -15.74 -7.11 29.54
CA LEU A 46 -17.17 -7.08 29.87
C LEU A 46 -17.45 -6.71 31.34
N GLU A 47 -16.60 -7.15 32.26
CA GLU A 47 -16.71 -6.85 33.69
C GLU A 47 -16.50 -5.36 33.95
N THR A 48 -15.39 -4.80 33.43
CA THR A 48 -15.10 -3.37 33.53
C THR A 48 -16.19 -2.52 32.87
N ALA A 49 -16.70 -2.95 31.71
CA ALA A 49 -17.80 -2.25 31.03
C ALA A 49 -19.05 -2.17 31.90
N ALA A 50 -19.42 -3.26 32.58
CA ALA A 50 -20.59 -3.32 33.46
C ALA A 50 -20.43 -2.45 34.72
N GLU A 51 -19.24 -2.41 35.32
CA GLU A 51 -18.97 -1.55 36.48
C GLU A 51 -19.03 -0.08 36.11
N GLN A 52 -18.36 0.31 35.04
CA GLN A 52 -18.30 1.69 34.56
C GLN A 52 -19.67 2.18 34.05
N LEU A 53 -20.52 1.31 33.52
CA LEU A 53 -21.89 1.68 33.13
C LEU A 53 -22.76 2.07 34.34
N LYS A 54 -22.48 1.54 35.53
CA LYS A 54 -23.17 1.95 36.77
C LYS A 54 -22.70 3.34 37.23
N VAL A 55 -21.45 3.69 36.98
CA VAL A 55 -20.84 4.97 37.37
C VAL A 55 -21.21 6.08 36.40
N ASP A 56 -21.12 5.81 35.11
CA ASP A 56 -21.41 6.76 34.02
C ASP A 56 -22.24 6.05 32.93
N PRO A 57 -23.58 6.09 33.03
CA PRO A 57 -24.47 5.48 32.04
C PRO A 57 -24.35 6.09 30.63
N ASP A 58 -23.94 7.36 30.53
CA ASP A 58 -23.90 8.12 29.28
C ASP A 58 -22.51 8.14 28.62
N ARG A 59 -21.50 7.51 29.23
CA ARG A 59 -20.10 7.41 28.74
C ARG A 59 -19.95 7.20 27.25
N ARG A 60 -20.78 6.33 26.64
CA ARG A 60 -20.73 6.04 25.19
C ARG A 60 -21.16 7.23 24.35
N ARG A 61 -22.25 7.89 24.73
CA ARG A 61 -22.76 9.10 24.05
C ARG A 61 -21.80 10.26 24.24
N ILE A 62 -21.26 10.43 25.45
CA ILE A 62 -20.26 11.45 25.77
C ILE A 62 -19.01 11.23 24.93
N ALA A 63 -18.45 10.02 24.90
CA ALA A 63 -17.29 9.71 24.08
C ALA A 63 -17.55 9.96 22.59
N TYR A 64 -18.72 9.59 22.07
CA TYR A 64 -19.09 9.87 20.68
C TYR A 64 -19.11 11.38 20.40
N ALA A 65 -19.79 12.15 21.23
CA ALA A 65 -19.87 13.60 21.11
C ALA A 65 -18.48 14.25 21.17
N ILE A 66 -17.62 13.77 22.06
CA ILE A 66 -16.22 14.21 22.16
C ILE A 66 -15.46 13.95 20.85
N ILE A 67 -15.56 12.76 20.24
CA ILE A 67 -14.89 12.50 18.95
C ILE A 67 -15.44 13.45 17.88
N SER A 68 -16.76 13.56 17.77
CA SER A 68 -17.43 14.33 16.73
C SER A 68 -17.17 15.83 16.83
N LEU A 69 -17.20 16.42 18.04
CA LEU A 69 -16.89 17.83 18.28
C LEU A 69 -15.44 18.19 17.93
N ASN A 70 -14.56 17.20 18.02
CA ASN A 70 -13.13 17.35 17.71
C ASN A 70 -12.79 17.00 16.26
N CYS A 71 -13.78 16.79 15.41
CA CYS A 71 -13.61 16.67 13.97
C CYS A 71 -14.08 17.95 13.27
N ASP A 72 -13.48 18.27 12.11
CA ASP A 72 -14.07 19.24 11.19
C ASP A 72 -15.49 18.78 10.81
N VAL A 73 -16.42 19.71 10.60
CA VAL A 73 -17.82 19.43 10.27
C VAL A 73 -17.96 18.49 9.07
N LYS A 74 -17.10 18.61 8.06
CA LYS A 74 -17.10 17.71 6.89
C LYS A 74 -16.65 16.30 7.24
N VAL A 75 -15.69 16.18 8.15
CA VAL A 75 -15.21 14.88 8.63
C VAL A 75 -16.28 14.21 9.50
N ALA A 76 -16.84 14.94 10.47
CA ALA A 76 -17.90 14.43 11.33
C ALA A 76 -19.10 13.93 10.52
N SER A 77 -19.61 14.75 9.59
CA SER A 77 -20.75 14.41 8.75
C SER A 77 -20.53 13.21 7.82
N GLN A 78 -19.29 12.98 7.37
CA GLN A 78 -18.94 11.84 6.51
C GLN A 78 -19.18 10.48 7.18
N PHE A 79 -19.00 10.40 8.51
CA PHE A 79 -19.08 9.14 9.25
C PHE A 79 -20.32 9.02 10.13
N ASP A 80 -21.02 10.12 10.42
CA ASP A 80 -22.14 10.16 11.37
C ASP A 80 -23.22 9.09 11.10
N GLN A 81 -23.66 8.98 9.84
CA GLN A 81 -24.67 8.00 9.43
C GLN A 81 -24.22 6.53 9.58
N LYS A 82 -22.91 6.27 9.57
CA LYS A 82 -22.36 4.90 9.65
C LYS A 82 -22.18 4.44 11.09
N CYS A 83 -22.12 5.36 12.04
CA CYS A 83 -21.69 5.04 13.40
C CYS A 83 -22.85 4.79 14.36
N ASN A 84 -24.06 5.30 14.08
CA ASN A 84 -25.22 5.20 14.98
C ASN A 84 -24.86 5.54 16.44
N LEU A 85 -24.13 6.64 16.65
CA LEU A 85 -23.62 7.10 17.95
C LEU A 85 -22.67 6.12 18.68
N ASN A 86 -22.11 5.13 17.98
CA ASN A 86 -21.12 4.21 18.54
C ASN A 86 -19.71 4.83 18.47
N PRO A 87 -19.09 5.20 19.61
CA PRO A 87 -17.78 5.85 19.61
C PRO A 87 -16.66 4.94 19.11
N SER A 88 -16.73 3.64 19.40
CA SER A 88 -15.68 2.69 19.01
C SER A 88 -15.69 2.44 17.51
N LEU A 89 -16.89 2.37 16.92
CA LEU A 89 -17.04 2.29 15.46
C LEU A 89 -16.58 3.57 14.77
N LEU A 90 -16.90 4.74 15.33
CA LEU A 90 -16.41 6.01 14.78
C LEU A 90 -14.88 6.07 14.83
N TRP A 91 -14.28 5.71 15.96
CA TRP A 91 -12.82 5.65 16.12
C TRP A 91 -12.18 4.72 15.08
N GLU A 92 -12.68 3.50 14.93
CA GLU A 92 -12.20 2.52 13.93
C GLU A 92 -12.31 3.06 12.50
N LEU A 93 -13.43 3.71 12.15
CA LEU A 93 -13.63 4.27 10.82
C LEU A 93 -12.64 5.41 10.52
N LEU A 94 -12.39 6.28 11.52
CA LEU A 94 -11.39 7.35 11.40
C LEU A 94 -9.98 6.75 11.26
N GLU A 95 -9.63 5.74 12.07
CA GLU A 95 -8.36 5.01 11.97
C GLU A 95 -8.16 4.44 10.58
N LYS A 96 -9.14 3.68 10.09
CA LYS A 96 -9.10 3.02 8.78
C LYS A 96 -8.99 4.03 7.65
N HIS A 97 -9.60 5.21 7.79
CA HIS A 97 -9.62 6.21 6.72
C HIS A 97 -8.38 7.10 6.69
N TYR A 98 -7.89 7.54 7.86
CA TYR A 98 -6.85 8.57 7.94
C TYR A 98 -5.48 8.01 8.31
N LEU A 99 -5.39 6.93 9.09
CA LEU A 99 -4.09 6.35 9.46
C LEU A 99 -3.28 5.98 8.20
N PRO A 100 -3.83 5.30 7.17
CA PRO A 100 -3.07 4.99 5.96
C PRO A 100 -2.57 6.23 5.20
N LYS A 101 -3.26 7.36 5.32
CA LYS A 101 -2.95 8.61 4.59
C LYS A 101 -1.85 9.44 5.25
N THR A 102 -1.35 9.04 6.42
CA THR A 102 -0.28 9.79 7.10
C THR A 102 1.01 9.75 6.29
N LEU A 103 1.82 10.80 6.38
CA LEU A 103 3.11 10.87 5.68
C LEU A 103 4.01 9.67 6.03
N GLN A 104 4.00 9.25 7.30
CA GLN A 104 4.77 8.09 7.76
C GLN A 104 4.33 6.79 7.07
N ASN A 105 3.02 6.54 6.94
CA ASN A 105 2.52 5.33 6.28
C ASN A 105 2.73 5.39 4.76
N GLN A 106 2.55 6.55 4.14
CA GLN A 106 2.91 6.76 2.72
C GLN A 106 4.41 6.53 2.47
N ALA A 107 5.28 7.04 3.35
CA ALA A 107 6.72 6.80 3.30
C ALA A 107 7.07 5.31 3.49
N SER A 108 6.33 4.58 4.34
CA SER A 108 6.48 3.13 4.47
C SER A 108 6.18 2.39 3.18
N TYR A 109 5.13 2.79 2.43
CA TYR A 109 4.87 2.24 1.10
C TYR A 109 6.01 2.52 0.12
N LEU A 110 6.51 3.77 0.06
CA LEU A 110 7.65 4.13 -0.78
C LEU A 110 8.90 3.30 -0.44
N ALA A 111 9.21 3.15 0.85
CA ALA A 111 10.33 2.34 1.30
C ALA A 111 10.17 0.87 0.87
N LYS A 112 8.97 0.29 1.01
CA LYS A 112 8.69 -1.08 0.55
C LYS A 112 8.82 -1.23 -0.97
N ILE A 113 8.38 -0.24 -1.74
CA ILE A 113 8.51 -0.22 -3.20
C ILE A 113 10.00 -0.24 -3.57
N PHE A 114 10.77 0.75 -3.11
CA PHE A 114 12.17 0.93 -3.52
C PHE A 114 13.17 -0.02 -2.87
N SER A 115 12.75 -0.78 -1.84
CA SER A 115 13.54 -1.88 -1.26
C SER A 115 13.17 -3.25 -1.83
N THR A 116 12.18 -3.34 -2.73
CA THR A 116 11.83 -4.63 -3.34
C THR A 116 12.98 -5.10 -4.23
N PHE A 117 13.56 -6.25 -3.90
CA PHE A 117 14.66 -6.82 -4.67
C PHE A 117 14.14 -7.51 -5.94
N LEU A 118 14.64 -7.09 -7.10
CA LEU A 118 14.32 -7.68 -8.40
C LEU A 118 15.41 -8.68 -8.78
N SER A 119 15.12 -9.99 -8.71
CA SER A 119 16.00 -11.06 -9.24
C SER A 119 15.34 -11.76 -10.42
N GLU A 120 16.14 -12.41 -11.26
CA GLU A 120 15.61 -13.16 -12.41
C GLU A 120 14.65 -14.26 -11.95
N SER A 121 15.00 -14.97 -10.88
CA SER A 121 14.21 -16.06 -10.30
C SER A 121 12.87 -15.65 -9.70
N ASN A 122 12.66 -14.38 -9.35
CA ASN A 122 11.44 -13.90 -8.71
C ASN A 122 10.81 -12.70 -9.43
N LEU A 123 11.28 -12.38 -10.64
CA LEU A 123 11.02 -11.10 -11.28
C LEU A 123 9.53 -10.79 -11.37
N LEU A 124 8.73 -11.76 -11.86
CA LEU A 124 7.29 -11.62 -12.01
C LEU A 124 6.57 -11.34 -10.67
N GLN A 125 6.90 -12.11 -9.63
CA GLN A 125 6.30 -11.93 -8.30
C GLN A 125 6.69 -10.56 -7.70
N SER A 126 7.95 -10.17 -7.86
CA SER A 126 8.47 -8.90 -7.34
C SER A 126 7.83 -7.70 -8.05
N ILE A 127 7.66 -7.72 -9.38
CA ILE A 127 6.99 -6.62 -10.10
C ILE A 127 5.50 -6.53 -9.75
N GLU A 128 4.81 -7.65 -9.54
CA GLU A 128 3.40 -7.66 -9.13
C GLU A 128 3.23 -7.08 -7.72
N LYS A 129 4.14 -7.42 -6.80
CA LYS A 129 4.19 -6.81 -5.47
C LYS A 129 4.43 -5.31 -5.53
N VAL A 130 5.37 -4.84 -6.37
CA VAL A 130 5.60 -3.40 -6.56
C VAL A 130 4.36 -2.73 -7.15
N GLN A 131 3.68 -3.36 -8.11
CA GLN A 131 2.44 -2.84 -8.70
C GLN A 131 1.36 -2.65 -7.64
N GLU A 132 1.15 -3.65 -6.80
CA GLU A 132 0.17 -3.59 -5.73
C GLU A 132 0.49 -2.48 -4.72
N LEU A 133 1.74 -2.40 -4.27
CA LEU A 133 2.20 -1.36 -3.33
C LEU A 133 2.03 0.05 -3.92
N ALA A 134 2.41 0.23 -5.19
CA ALA A 134 2.27 1.51 -5.88
C ALA A 134 0.81 1.91 -6.05
N ARG A 135 -0.07 0.98 -6.44
CA ARG A 135 -1.52 1.23 -6.53
C ARG A 135 -2.10 1.62 -5.18
N ASN A 136 -1.73 0.90 -4.11
CA ASN A 136 -2.17 1.21 -2.76
C ASN A 136 -1.71 2.61 -2.34
N LEU A 137 -0.46 2.98 -2.62
CA LEU A 137 0.04 4.33 -2.32
C LEU A 137 -0.67 5.42 -3.15
N CYS A 138 -0.87 5.21 -4.45
CA CYS A 138 -1.59 6.15 -5.30
C CYS A 138 -3.01 6.43 -4.78
N ASN A 139 -3.71 5.41 -4.27
CA ASN A 139 -5.05 5.56 -3.69
C ASN A 139 -5.07 6.37 -2.38
N LEU A 140 -3.92 6.55 -1.73
CA LEU A 140 -3.79 7.30 -0.48
C LEU A 140 -3.39 8.76 -0.68
N ILE A 141 -2.85 9.09 -1.86
CA ILE A 141 -2.39 10.43 -2.21
C ILE A 141 -3.59 11.31 -2.61
N ASN A 142 -3.58 12.56 -2.14
CA ASN A 142 -4.55 13.56 -2.59
C ASN A 142 -4.12 14.17 -3.93
N ASP A 143 -4.88 13.90 -4.99
CA ASP A 143 -4.60 14.33 -6.36
C ASP A 143 -5.26 15.67 -6.77
N GLN A 144 -5.87 16.40 -5.84
CA GLN A 144 -6.73 17.55 -6.16
C GLN A 144 -6.11 18.66 -7.02
N THR A 145 -4.78 18.85 -6.98
CA THR A 145 -4.12 19.97 -7.70
C THR A 145 -2.95 19.55 -8.59
N ILE A 146 -2.04 18.71 -8.10
CA ILE A 146 -0.74 18.43 -8.76
C ILE A 146 -0.66 16.98 -9.30
N LYS A 147 -1.76 16.20 -9.21
CA LYS A 147 -1.81 14.75 -9.52
C LYS A 147 -0.54 13.97 -9.10
N PRO A 148 -0.09 14.06 -7.84
CA PRO A 148 1.16 13.42 -7.43
C PRO A 148 1.15 11.90 -7.61
N SER A 149 -0.02 11.24 -7.63
CA SER A 149 -0.14 9.82 -7.95
C SER A 149 0.36 9.47 -9.36
N THR A 150 0.16 10.37 -10.33
CA THR A 150 0.58 10.17 -11.73
C THR A 150 2.10 10.28 -11.82
N LEU A 151 2.70 11.27 -11.16
CA LEU A 151 4.15 11.39 -11.06
C LEU A 151 4.76 10.17 -10.37
N LEU A 152 4.18 9.74 -9.25
CA LEU A 152 4.62 8.54 -8.54
C LEU A 152 4.57 7.30 -9.44
N ASN A 153 3.48 7.10 -10.17
CA ASN A 153 3.33 5.98 -11.10
C ASN A 153 4.48 5.95 -12.14
N SER A 154 4.81 7.11 -12.71
CA SER A 154 5.94 7.25 -13.63
C SER A 154 7.30 7.01 -12.96
N VAL A 155 7.51 7.52 -11.76
CA VAL A 155 8.76 7.30 -11.00
C VAL A 155 8.96 5.82 -10.68
N VAL A 156 7.92 5.12 -10.23
CA VAL A 156 7.98 3.68 -9.97
C VAL A 156 8.26 2.91 -11.27
N ALA A 157 7.59 3.27 -12.36
CA ALA A 157 7.85 2.64 -13.67
C ALA A 157 9.32 2.78 -14.09
N MET A 158 9.89 3.99 -13.98
CA MET A 158 11.29 4.24 -14.31
C MET A 158 12.22 3.48 -13.37
N TRP A 159 11.93 3.46 -12.07
CA TRP A 159 12.74 2.73 -11.09
C TRP A 159 12.79 1.24 -11.39
N ILE A 160 11.67 0.60 -11.74
CA ILE A 160 11.67 -0.83 -12.14
C ILE A 160 12.58 -1.02 -13.35
N MET A 161 12.41 -0.22 -14.41
CA MET A 161 13.19 -0.37 -15.64
C MET A 161 14.69 -0.15 -15.43
N ILE A 162 15.09 0.72 -14.51
CA ILE A 162 16.51 0.94 -14.13
C ILE A 162 17.08 -0.28 -13.38
N ASN A 163 16.26 -0.91 -12.54
CA ASN A 163 16.70 -1.95 -11.60
C ASN A 163 16.43 -3.39 -12.10
N LEU A 164 16.09 -3.57 -13.37
CA LEU A 164 15.91 -4.90 -13.94
C LEU A 164 17.19 -5.75 -13.81
N PRO A 165 17.06 -7.05 -13.49
CA PRO A 165 18.22 -7.93 -13.32
C PRO A 165 18.77 -8.47 -14.65
N GLY A 166 20.01 -8.96 -14.59
CA GLY A 166 20.83 -9.54 -15.66
C GLY A 166 20.35 -9.33 -17.10
N GLU A 167 19.76 -10.36 -17.71
CA GLU A 167 19.39 -10.35 -19.14
C GLU A 167 18.29 -9.33 -19.49
N PHE A 168 17.48 -8.90 -18.52
CA PHE A 168 16.41 -7.93 -18.71
C PHE A 168 16.90 -6.46 -18.67
N LYS A 169 18.15 -6.20 -18.27
CA LYS A 169 18.73 -4.84 -18.19
C LYS A 169 18.65 -4.07 -19.50
N LEU A 170 18.82 -4.75 -20.63
CA LEU A 170 18.82 -4.09 -21.95
C LEU A 170 17.44 -3.53 -22.30
N ILE A 171 16.38 -4.27 -21.99
CA ILE A 171 14.99 -3.85 -22.21
C ILE A 171 14.69 -2.57 -21.43
N GLY A 172 15.10 -2.52 -20.16
CA GLY A 172 15.00 -1.33 -19.32
C GLY A 172 15.63 -0.09 -19.96
N LYS A 173 16.89 -0.24 -20.42
CA LYS A 173 17.64 0.85 -21.09
C LYS A 173 16.97 1.32 -22.38
N ILE A 174 16.50 0.41 -23.22
CA ILE A 174 15.84 0.76 -24.49
C ILE A 174 14.54 1.50 -24.21
N TRP A 175 13.71 0.98 -23.32
CA TRP A 175 12.41 1.57 -22.99
C TRP A 175 12.53 3.00 -22.47
N LEU A 176 13.51 3.25 -21.58
CA LEU A 176 13.78 4.59 -21.05
C LEU A 176 14.25 5.58 -22.13
N LYS A 177 15.07 5.12 -23.08
CA LYS A 177 15.51 5.96 -24.22
C LYS A 177 14.36 6.26 -25.21
N CYS A 178 13.48 5.30 -25.43
CA CYS A 178 12.40 5.44 -26.42
C CYS A 178 11.19 6.22 -25.89
N ARG A 179 10.86 6.11 -24.59
CA ARG A 179 9.63 6.73 -24.05
C ARG A 179 9.77 8.19 -23.63
N THR A 180 10.96 8.65 -23.26
CA THR A 180 11.21 10.07 -22.95
C THR A 180 10.88 11.00 -24.12
N VAL A 181 10.72 10.47 -25.33
CA VAL A 181 10.42 11.23 -26.55
C VAL A 181 8.93 11.23 -26.94
N LYS A 182 8.12 10.24 -26.50
CA LYS A 182 6.77 10.00 -27.08
C LYS A 182 5.60 10.04 -26.10
N SER A 183 5.78 9.68 -24.83
CA SER A 183 4.69 9.66 -23.84
C SER A 183 5.25 9.42 -22.44
N SER A 184 4.59 9.95 -21.40
CA SER A 184 4.99 9.67 -20.02
C SER A 184 5.06 8.16 -19.74
N PRO A 185 6.14 7.66 -19.09
CA PRO A 185 6.23 6.28 -18.66
C PRO A 185 5.13 5.98 -17.63
N THR A 186 4.47 4.84 -17.77
CA THR A 186 3.45 4.36 -16.81
C THR A 186 3.80 2.98 -16.33
N LEU A 187 3.44 2.68 -15.09
CA LEU A 187 3.76 1.41 -14.43
C LEU A 187 3.19 0.20 -15.18
N ASP A 188 1.93 0.27 -15.61
CA ASP A 188 1.29 -0.84 -16.33
C ASP A 188 2.04 -1.17 -17.63
N LYS A 189 2.40 -0.14 -18.41
CA LYS A 189 3.19 -0.32 -19.64
C LYS A 189 4.62 -0.82 -19.40
N ALA A 190 5.22 -0.52 -18.25
CA ALA A 190 6.52 -1.07 -17.90
C ALA A 190 6.38 -2.57 -17.56
N ILE A 191 5.34 -2.93 -16.80
CA ILE A 191 5.04 -4.31 -16.43
C ILE A 191 4.69 -5.15 -17.66
N GLU A 192 3.86 -4.65 -18.57
CA GLU A 192 3.55 -5.33 -19.83
C GLU A 192 4.80 -5.66 -20.64
N GLU A 193 5.74 -4.70 -20.76
CA GLU A 193 7.00 -4.91 -21.47
C GLU A 193 7.86 -6.00 -20.80
N ILE A 194 7.94 -5.97 -19.47
CA ILE A 194 8.71 -6.96 -18.70
C ILE A 194 8.08 -8.34 -18.81
N LYS A 195 6.75 -8.46 -18.68
CA LYS A 195 6.02 -9.73 -18.83
C LYS A 195 6.24 -10.31 -20.24
N GLY A 196 6.15 -9.47 -21.28
CA GLY A 196 6.43 -9.90 -22.64
C GLY A 196 7.89 -10.34 -22.84
N ALA A 197 8.85 -9.71 -22.15
CA ALA A 197 10.24 -10.12 -22.21
C ALA A 197 10.50 -11.48 -21.52
N ILE A 198 9.90 -11.70 -20.35
CA ILE A 198 9.98 -12.98 -19.63
C ILE A 198 9.48 -14.10 -20.54
N GLN A 199 8.29 -13.92 -21.12
CA GLN A 199 7.70 -14.91 -22.03
C GLN A 199 8.60 -15.21 -23.24
N ARG A 200 9.17 -14.19 -23.87
CA ARG A 200 10.10 -14.38 -25.01
C ARG A 200 11.36 -15.16 -24.61
N ASN A 201 11.87 -14.94 -23.41
CA ASN A 201 13.04 -15.68 -22.92
C ASN A 201 12.70 -17.14 -22.63
N GLU A 202 11.54 -17.41 -22.01
CA GLU A 202 11.04 -18.77 -21.81
C GLU A 202 10.91 -19.52 -23.15
N GLU A 203 10.27 -18.92 -24.16
CA GLU A 203 10.12 -19.49 -25.49
C GLU A 203 11.48 -19.75 -26.19
N ASN A 204 12.46 -18.87 -26.00
CA ASN A 204 13.79 -19.03 -26.56
C ASN A 204 14.58 -20.15 -25.88
N HIS A 205 14.48 -20.27 -24.57
CA HIS A 205 15.10 -21.36 -23.81
C HIS A 205 14.51 -22.72 -24.21
N GLU A 206 13.19 -22.81 -24.39
CA GLU A 206 12.55 -24.03 -24.88
C GLU A 206 13.02 -24.42 -26.28
N LYS A 207 13.09 -23.45 -27.21
CA LYS A 207 13.60 -23.68 -28.57
C LYS A 207 15.05 -24.16 -28.56
N GLN A 208 15.91 -23.56 -27.74
CA GLN A 208 17.30 -23.98 -27.60
C GLN A 208 17.39 -25.40 -27.02
N ALA A 209 16.63 -25.72 -25.97
CA ALA A 209 16.62 -27.07 -25.39
C ALA A 209 16.13 -28.15 -26.39
N LEU A 210 15.14 -27.81 -27.22
CA LEU A 210 14.65 -28.68 -28.30
C LEU A 210 15.70 -28.91 -29.39
N LEU A 211 16.46 -27.87 -29.75
CA LEU A 211 17.56 -27.97 -30.73
C LEU A 211 18.69 -28.85 -30.19
N THR A 212 19.14 -28.62 -28.96
CA THR A 212 20.22 -29.40 -28.33
C THR A 212 19.89 -30.89 -28.30
N ARG A 213 18.66 -31.26 -27.88
CA ARG A 213 18.19 -32.66 -27.87
C ARG A 213 18.12 -33.31 -29.26
N LYS A 214 17.90 -32.53 -30.32
CA LYS A 214 17.89 -33.06 -31.70
C LYS A 214 19.30 -33.33 -32.21
N THR A 215 20.27 -32.47 -31.87
CA THR A 215 21.69 -32.69 -32.18
C THR A 215 22.27 -33.90 -31.45
N GLU A 216 21.98 -34.06 -30.16
CA GLU A 216 22.45 -35.22 -29.37
C GLU A 216 21.90 -36.54 -29.94
N LYS A 217 20.62 -36.59 -30.33
CA LYS A 217 20.05 -37.78 -31.00
C LYS A 217 20.68 -38.09 -32.35
N HIS A 218 21.09 -37.08 -33.12
CA HIS A 218 21.75 -37.29 -34.41
C HIS A 218 23.21 -37.76 -34.26
N GLU A 219 23.90 -37.41 -33.18
CA GLU A 219 25.26 -37.89 -32.91
C GLU A 219 25.28 -39.37 -32.45
N ASP A 220 24.29 -39.80 -31.66
CA ASP A 220 24.13 -41.20 -31.23
C ASP A 220 23.73 -42.14 -32.40
N GLU A 221 22.95 -41.67 -33.37
CA GLU A 221 22.60 -42.46 -34.56
C GLU A 221 23.77 -42.63 -35.55
N ASN A 222 24.71 -41.68 -35.59
CA ASN A 222 25.83 -41.71 -36.54
C ASN A 222 27.04 -42.53 -36.04
N THR A 223 27.06 -42.95 -34.78
CA THR A 223 28.10 -43.82 -34.21
C THR A 223 27.83 -45.32 -34.36
N GLN A 224 26.68 -45.72 -34.92
CA GLN A 224 26.25 -47.12 -35.02
C GLN A 224 26.45 -47.81 -36.38
N HIS A 225 27.13 -47.21 -37.36
CA HIS A 225 27.48 -47.91 -38.61
C HIS A 225 28.90 -48.51 -38.56
N PRO A 226 29.06 -49.85 -38.42
CA PRO A 226 30.36 -50.50 -38.53
C PRO A 226 30.71 -50.63 -40.01
N THR A 227 31.80 -49.97 -40.43
CA THR A 227 32.46 -50.29 -41.69
C THR A 227 33.12 -51.66 -41.57
N TYR A 228 32.56 -52.67 -42.26
CA TYR A 228 33.21 -53.96 -42.46
C TYR A 228 34.24 -53.86 -43.60
N PRO A 229 35.50 -54.26 -43.40
CA PRO A 229 36.46 -54.39 -44.50
C PRO A 229 36.31 -55.76 -45.17
N THR A 230 36.18 -55.74 -46.50
CA THR A 230 36.42 -56.86 -47.42
C THR A 230 37.91 -57.10 -47.64
#